data_AF-A0A2T7PZD8-F1
#
_entry.id   AF-A0A2T7PZD8-F1
#
_cell.length_a   1.000
_cell.length_b   1.000
_cell.length_c   1.000
_cell.angle_alpha   90.00
_cell.angle_beta   90.00
_cell.angle_gamma   90.00
#
_symmetry.space_group_name_H-M   'P 1'
#
loop_
_entity.id
_entity.type
_entity.pdbx_description
1 polymer ?
#
loop_
_entity_poly.entity_id
_entity_poly.type
_entity_poly.pdbx_seq_one_letter_code
_entity_poly.pdbx_strand_id
1 'polypeptide(L)'
;MTYQHCSCVLAIQLETSCTSFPRQAVARAARVYLRLTCVDRWVDYANLMAYDFHGQWDLASGARHHAALFPEVHDSVQGWLQEGFPAEKLVLGTAAFARTFSLATRPRGTGVGQRAVSIGVPGNFSDTEGLLTYQEICHLLKSGQWQRVWLEEQQAPVAFGNVSGGRWVWAGYDDQESLMAKLSITCVCVCGDDVEHWKRDTVLCAQSGTSDTTGGHVT
;
A
#
# COMPACT_ATOMS: atom_id res chain seq x y z
N MET A 1 3.35 37.69 -19.77
CA MET A 1 4.34 36.69 -19.33
C MET A 1 3.56 35.57 -18.67
N THR A 2 3.39 34.45 -19.36
CA THR A 2 2.71 33.25 -18.86
C THR A 2 3.67 32.50 -17.94
N TYR A 3 3.35 32.43 -16.65
CA TYR A 3 4.08 31.59 -15.70
C TYR A 3 3.78 30.13 -16.05
N GLN A 4 4.79 29.41 -16.55
CA GLN A 4 4.77 27.95 -16.57
C GLN A 4 4.92 27.47 -15.12
N HIS A 5 3.85 26.92 -14.56
CA HIS A 5 3.90 26.18 -13.31
C HIS A 5 4.81 24.95 -13.51
N CYS A 6 6.02 24.99 -12.97
CA CYS A 6 6.85 23.81 -12.79
C CYS A 6 6.38 23.13 -11.51
N SER A 7 5.59 22.06 -11.62
CA SER A 7 5.25 21.21 -10.47
C SER A 7 6.47 20.38 -10.08
N CYS A 8 7.03 20.64 -8.91
CA CYS A 8 8.07 19.81 -8.31
C CYS A 8 7.39 18.63 -7.59
N VAL A 9 7.40 17.45 -8.21
CA VAL A 9 6.98 16.20 -7.56
C VAL A 9 8.15 15.69 -6.73
N LEU A 10 8.02 15.71 -5.39
CA LEU A 10 8.98 15.07 -4.49
C LEU A 10 8.44 13.70 -4.09
N ALA A 11 9.08 12.64 -4.60
CA ALA A 11 8.91 11.28 -4.08
C ALA A 11 9.91 11.08 -2.94
N ILE A 12 9.42 10.90 -1.72
CA ILE A 12 10.30 10.69 -0.55
C ILE A 12 10.47 9.19 -0.34
N GLN A 13 11.57 8.63 -0.83
CA GLN A 13 12.05 7.28 -0.47
C GLN A 13 12.93 7.42 0.76
N LEU A 14 12.43 7.05 1.94
CA LEU A 14 13.29 6.88 3.11
C LEU A 14 13.75 5.43 3.16
N GLU A 15 14.79 5.11 2.39
CA GLU A 15 15.52 3.86 2.57
C GLU A 15 16.32 3.95 3.88
N THR A 16 15.81 3.32 4.95
CA THR A 16 16.58 3.15 6.18
C THR A 16 17.40 1.86 6.11
N SER A 17 18.59 1.93 5.52
CA SER A 17 19.59 0.86 5.65
C SER A 17 20.25 0.94 7.03
N CYS A 18 19.57 0.51 8.10
CA CYS A 18 20.20 0.27 9.40
C CYS A 18 19.37 -0.72 10.25
N THR A 19 19.95 -1.90 10.50
CA THR A 19 19.33 -3.13 11.03
C THR A 19 19.00 -3.11 12.53
N SER A 20 18.55 -1.99 13.12
CA SER A 20 18.28 -1.96 14.57
C SER A 20 17.33 -0.84 15.07
N PHE A 21 16.22 -0.54 14.38
CA PHE A 21 15.23 0.42 14.89
C PHE A 21 13.82 -0.19 15.11
N PRO A 22 13.17 0.06 16.26
CA PRO A 22 11.82 -0.42 16.54
C PRO A 22 10.76 0.39 15.79
N ARG A 23 9.77 -0.34 15.23
CA ARG A 23 8.40 -0.06 14.69
C ARG A 23 7.85 1.37 14.41
N GLN A 24 8.60 2.46 14.56
CA GLN A 24 8.16 3.85 14.31
C GLN A 24 9.03 4.55 13.24
N ALA A 25 9.58 3.79 12.30
CA ALA A 25 10.75 4.22 11.53
C ALA A 25 10.47 5.30 10.47
N VAL A 26 9.29 5.36 9.87
CA VAL A 26 9.03 6.30 8.76
C VAL A 26 8.94 7.75 9.25
N ALA A 27 8.17 8.03 10.31
CA ALA A 27 8.07 9.37 10.90
C ALA A 27 9.40 9.83 11.50
N ARG A 28 10.13 8.93 12.19
CA ARG A 28 11.45 9.24 12.75
C ARG A 28 12.51 9.50 11.68
N ALA A 29 12.52 8.74 10.58
CA ALA A 29 13.45 8.96 9.48
C ALA A 29 13.14 10.27 8.74
N ALA A 30 11.86 10.62 8.56
CA ALA A 30 11.47 11.94 8.05
C ALA A 30 12.03 13.05 8.96
N ARG A 31 11.86 12.93 10.28
CA ARG A 31 12.37 13.89 11.26
C ARG A 31 13.90 14.09 11.25
N VAL A 32 14.68 13.07 10.88
CA VAL A 32 16.16 13.16 10.82
C VAL A 32 16.66 13.88 9.57
N TYR A 33 15.95 13.77 8.44
CA TYR A 33 16.44 14.28 7.14
C TYR A 33 15.62 15.43 6.55
N LEU A 34 14.33 15.52 6.84
CA LEU A 34 13.41 16.49 6.25
C LEU A 34 12.37 16.97 7.29
N ARG A 35 12.45 18.26 7.64
CA ARG A 35 11.37 18.90 8.40
C ARG A 35 10.14 19.03 7.49
N LEU A 36 9.15 18.16 7.66
CA LEU A 36 7.97 18.07 6.78
C LEU A 36 7.20 19.40 6.70
N THR A 37 7.11 20.15 7.80
CA THR A 37 6.54 21.51 7.86
C THR A 37 7.33 22.57 7.08
N CYS A 38 8.58 22.30 6.73
CA CYS A 38 9.32 23.15 5.79
C CYS A 38 9.04 22.74 4.34
N VAL A 39 8.94 21.44 4.07
CA VAL A 39 8.72 20.87 2.73
C VAL A 39 7.35 21.26 2.20
N ASP A 40 6.32 21.29 3.05
CA ASP A 40 4.95 21.64 2.64
C ASP A 40 4.87 22.98 1.88
N ARG A 41 5.76 23.95 2.16
CA ARG A 41 5.74 25.28 1.53
C ARG A 41 6.27 25.27 0.10
N TRP A 42 6.96 24.21 -0.30
CA TRP A 42 7.69 24.15 -1.58
C TRP A 42 7.12 23.12 -2.55
N VAL A 43 6.28 22.20 -2.09
CA VAL A 43 5.68 21.15 -2.92
C VAL A 43 4.18 21.39 -3.09
N ASP A 44 3.62 21.03 -4.23
CA ASP A 44 2.16 21.00 -4.41
C ASP A 44 1.57 19.78 -3.69
N TYR A 45 2.23 18.63 -3.85
CA TYR A 45 1.88 17.37 -3.22
C TYR A 45 3.14 16.57 -2.87
N ALA A 46 3.03 15.69 -1.89
CA ALA A 46 4.04 14.67 -1.59
C ALA A 46 3.46 13.27 -1.84
N ASN A 47 4.18 12.48 -2.64
CA ASN A 47 3.84 11.08 -2.86
C ASN A 47 4.46 10.23 -1.75
N LEU A 48 3.63 9.72 -0.84
CA LEU A 48 4.04 8.81 0.21
C LEU A 48 4.19 7.40 -0.35
N MET A 49 5.41 6.91 -0.46
CA MET A 49 5.69 5.55 -0.93
C MET A 49 5.45 4.53 0.19
N ALA A 50 4.18 4.27 0.48
CA ALA A 50 3.73 3.35 1.52
C ALA A 50 3.71 1.88 1.04
N TYR A 51 4.85 1.43 0.54
CA TYR A 51 5.08 0.08 0.07
C TYR A 51 6.56 -0.27 0.25
N ASP A 52 6.93 -1.54 0.01
CA ASP A 52 8.28 -2.05 0.23
C ASP A 52 8.73 -1.98 1.70
N PHE A 53 7.78 -2.21 2.63
CA PHE A 53 8.11 -2.44 4.04
C PHE A 53 8.84 -3.77 4.25
N HIS A 54 8.50 -4.77 3.45
CA HIS A 54 9.10 -6.10 3.48
C HIS A 54 9.43 -6.57 2.06
N GLY A 55 10.50 -7.35 1.92
CA GLY A 55 10.93 -7.84 0.64
C GLY A 55 12.20 -8.68 0.75
N GLN A 56 12.95 -8.74 -0.35
CA GLN A 56 14.17 -9.54 -0.45
C GLN A 56 15.29 -9.16 0.54
N TRP A 57 15.29 -7.94 1.06
CA TRP A 57 16.25 -7.49 2.08
C TRP A 57 15.94 -8.05 3.48
N ASP A 58 14.78 -8.68 3.68
CA ASP A 58 14.29 -9.15 4.98
C ASP A 58 13.91 -10.65 4.96
N LEU A 59 14.69 -11.47 4.26
CA LEU A 59 14.43 -12.92 4.17
C LEU A 59 14.38 -13.62 5.54
N ALA A 60 15.12 -13.09 6.52
CA ALA A 60 15.18 -13.65 7.87
C ALA A 60 13.83 -13.58 8.61
N SER A 61 12.99 -12.59 8.30
CA SER A 61 11.66 -12.42 8.88
C SER A 61 10.58 -13.30 8.26
N GLY A 62 10.94 -14.09 7.23
CA GLY A 62 10.03 -14.92 6.46
C GLY A 62 9.16 -14.13 5.50
N ALA A 63 8.19 -14.79 4.88
CA ALA A 63 7.24 -14.15 3.98
C ALA A 63 6.38 -13.12 4.70
N ARG A 64 6.47 -11.86 4.29
CA ARG A 64 5.72 -10.73 4.86
C ARG A 64 5.16 -9.84 3.76
N HIS A 65 4.02 -9.24 4.04
CA HIS A 65 3.35 -8.37 3.09
C HIS A 65 4.08 -7.03 2.99
N HIS A 66 4.36 -6.55 1.78
CA HIS A 66 5.21 -5.37 1.59
C HIS A 66 4.47 -4.02 1.69
N ALA A 67 3.14 -4.05 1.70
CA ALA A 67 2.29 -2.87 1.70
C ALA A 67 1.00 -3.11 2.50
N ALA A 68 1.07 -3.78 3.65
CA ALA A 68 -0.12 -4.06 4.45
C ALA A 68 -0.72 -2.76 5.00
N LEU A 69 -2.05 -2.67 5.05
CA LEU A 69 -2.71 -1.46 5.56
C LEU A 69 -2.32 -1.24 7.02
N PHE A 70 -2.45 -2.29 7.82
CA PHE A 70 -2.10 -2.28 9.23
C PHE A 70 -0.95 -3.24 9.55
N PRO A 71 0.01 -2.80 10.38
CA PRO A 71 0.18 -1.43 10.87
C PRO A 71 0.82 -0.47 9.83
N GLU A 72 1.47 -0.99 8.79
CA GLU A 72 2.56 -0.27 8.11
C GLU A 72 2.10 0.98 7.34
N VAL A 73 1.13 0.85 6.43
CA VAL A 73 0.63 1.99 5.64
C VAL A 73 -0.04 3.00 6.54
N HIS A 74 -0.89 2.53 7.47
CA HIS A 74 -1.62 3.39 8.40
C HIS A 74 -0.67 4.22 9.27
N ASP A 75 0.31 3.57 9.90
CA ASP A 75 1.27 4.26 10.77
C ASP A 75 2.15 5.25 9.98
N SER A 76 2.44 4.95 8.72
CA SER A 76 3.17 5.87 7.84
C SER A 76 2.36 7.14 7.53
N VAL A 77 1.07 6.99 7.23
CA VAL A 77 0.16 8.13 7.02
C VAL A 77 0.03 8.93 8.31
N GLN A 78 -0.28 8.27 9.44
CA GLN A 78 -0.43 8.93 10.74
C GLN A 78 0.86 9.66 11.15
N GLY A 79 2.02 9.06 10.89
CA GLY A 79 3.31 9.67 11.16
C GLY A 79 3.53 11.00 10.43
N TRP A 80 3.18 11.07 9.14
CA TRP A 80 3.29 12.32 8.37
C TRP A 80 2.34 13.41 8.87
N LEU A 81 1.11 13.04 9.22
CA LEU A 81 0.11 13.96 9.76
C LEU A 81 0.52 14.49 11.14
N GLN A 82 1.03 13.62 12.02
CA GLN A 82 1.49 14.00 13.36
C GLN A 82 2.72 14.91 13.32
N GLU A 83 3.57 14.77 12.31
CA GLU A 83 4.71 15.67 12.05
C GLU A 83 4.28 16.99 11.37
N GLY A 84 2.98 17.18 11.12
CA GLY A 84 2.38 18.43 10.66
C GLY A 84 2.33 18.60 9.14
N PHE A 85 2.50 17.53 8.36
CA PHE A 85 2.31 17.63 6.90
C PHE A 85 0.80 17.74 6.58
N PRO A 86 0.38 18.71 5.74
CA PRO A 86 -1.04 18.88 5.42
C PRO A 86 -1.64 17.66 4.71
N ALA A 87 -2.78 17.17 5.20
CA ALA A 87 -3.42 15.95 4.70
C ALA A 87 -3.82 16.07 3.22
N GLU A 88 -4.31 17.23 2.82
CA GLU A 88 -4.73 17.56 1.46
C GLU A 88 -3.58 17.60 0.44
N LYS A 89 -2.33 17.61 0.91
CA LYS A 89 -1.12 17.57 0.08
C LYS A 89 -0.47 16.18 0.06
N LEU A 90 -0.98 15.24 0.85
CA LEU A 90 -0.40 13.91 1.00
C LEU A 90 -1.10 12.92 0.06
N VAL A 91 -0.37 12.42 -0.93
CA VAL A 91 -0.86 11.42 -1.89
C VAL A 91 -0.34 10.05 -1.47
N LEU A 92 -1.25 9.13 -1.16
CA LEU A 92 -0.88 7.76 -0.79
C LEU A 92 -0.46 6.97 -2.04
N GLY A 93 0.80 6.55 -2.07
CA GLY A 93 1.31 5.62 -3.07
C GLY A 93 0.80 4.20 -2.83
N THR A 94 0.39 3.54 -3.91
CA THR A 94 -0.09 2.15 -3.91
C THR A 94 0.76 1.30 -4.85
N ALA A 95 0.89 0.01 -4.56
CA ALA A 95 1.75 -0.90 -5.32
C ALA A 95 0.91 -1.79 -6.26
N ALA A 96 1.08 -1.61 -7.57
CA ALA A 96 0.50 -2.50 -8.59
C ALA A 96 1.39 -3.73 -8.87
N PHE A 97 2.12 -4.18 -7.85
CA PHE A 97 3.05 -5.31 -7.90
C PHE A 97 3.09 -5.98 -6.53
N ALA A 98 3.77 -7.12 -6.45
CA ALA A 98 4.00 -7.88 -5.24
C ALA A 98 5.47 -8.04 -4.94
N ARG A 99 5.80 -8.20 -3.66
CA ARG A 99 7.06 -8.79 -3.25
C ARG A 99 6.88 -10.27 -3.00
N THR A 100 7.78 -11.07 -3.57
CA THR A 100 7.64 -12.53 -3.59
C THR A 100 8.78 -13.25 -2.89
N PHE A 101 8.42 -14.38 -2.27
CA PHE A 101 9.32 -15.24 -1.51
C PHE A 101 9.18 -16.67 -1.98
N SER A 102 10.31 -17.34 -2.15
CA SER A 102 10.33 -18.78 -2.33
C SER A 102 10.30 -19.45 -0.96
N LEU A 103 9.34 -20.33 -0.71
CA LEU A 103 9.15 -21.01 0.57
C LEU A 103 9.69 -22.44 0.54
N ALA A 104 10.18 -22.90 1.70
CA ALA A 104 10.70 -24.27 1.85
C ALA A 104 9.62 -25.34 1.64
N THR A 105 8.38 -25.01 1.99
CA THR A 105 7.24 -25.94 2.04
C THR A 105 5.98 -25.22 1.61
N ARG A 106 4.90 -25.99 1.38
CA ARG A 106 3.58 -25.43 1.11
C ARG A 106 3.16 -24.46 2.22
N PRO A 107 2.62 -23.28 1.88
CA PRO A 107 2.03 -22.36 2.86
C PRO A 107 1.02 -23.04 3.77
N ARG A 108 1.11 -22.79 5.09
CA ARG A 108 0.07 -23.15 6.06
C ARG A 108 -0.79 -21.93 6.36
N GLY A 109 -2.11 -22.04 6.19
CA GLY A 109 -3.02 -20.92 6.38
C GLY A 109 -2.64 -19.75 5.45
N THR A 110 -2.27 -18.62 6.02
CA THR A 110 -1.87 -17.41 5.29
C THR A 110 -0.44 -17.46 4.76
N GLY A 111 0.44 -18.31 5.31
CA GLY A 111 1.87 -18.34 4.97
C GLY A 111 2.69 -17.15 5.48
N VAL A 112 2.08 -16.21 6.21
CA VAL A 112 2.79 -15.07 6.82
C VAL A 112 3.79 -15.57 7.86
N GLY A 113 5.02 -15.04 7.83
CA GLY A 113 6.12 -15.45 8.70
C GLY A 113 6.71 -16.82 8.37
N GLN A 114 6.20 -17.52 7.35
CA GLN A 114 6.76 -18.79 6.93
C GLN A 114 8.17 -18.59 6.38
N ARG A 115 9.06 -19.53 6.69
CA ARG A 115 10.47 -19.48 6.30
C ARG A 115 10.62 -19.39 4.78
N ALA A 116 11.20 -18.29 4.32
CA ALA A 116 11.68 -18.12 2.96
C ALA A 116 13.04 -18.82 2.81
N VAL A 117 13.21 -19.57 1.72
CA VAL A 117 14.50 -20.19 1.34
C VAL A 117 15.30 -19.30 0.42
N SER A 118 14.62 -18.46 -0.36
CA SER A 118 15.21 -17.47 -1.25
C SER A 118 14.18 -16.40 -1.61
N ILE A 119 14.63 -15.40 -2.36
CA ILE A 119 13.73 -14.51 -3.10
C ILE A 119 12.82 -15.32 -4.04
N GLY A 120 11.64 -14.77 -4.35
CA GLY A 120 10.72 -15.39 -5.29
C GLY A 120 11.33 -15.48 -6.69
N VAL A 121 10.91 -16.49 -7.46
CA VAL A 121 11.35 -16.68 -8.85
C VAL A 121 10.88 -15.50 -9.71
N PRO A 122 11.58 -15.19 -10.83
CA PRO A 122 11.18 -14.11 -11.69
C PRO A 122 9.83 -14.41 -12.36
N GLY A 123 9.02 -13.38 -12.53
CA GLY A 123 7.77 -13.46 -13.29
C GLY A 123 8.03 -13.68 -14.77
N ASN A 124 7.07 -14.29 -15.46
CA ASN A 124 7.19 -14.56 -16.90
C ASN A 124 7.21 -13.29 -17.76
N PHE A 125 6.71 -12.18 -17.23
CA PHE A 125 6.68 -10.88 -17.90
C PHE A 125 7.57 -9.85 -17.19
N SER A 126 7.58 -9.84 -15.84
CA SER A 126 8.42 -8.90 -15.08
C SER A 126 9.91 -9.19 -15.21
N ASP A 127 10.26 -10.47 -15.44
CA ASP A 127 11.63 -11.00 -15.47
C ASP A 127 12.52 -10.51 -14.31
N THR A 128 11.89 -10.27 -13.16
CA THR A 128 12.55 -9.69 -11.98
C THR A 128 12.32 -10.61 -10.79
N GLU A 129 13.40 -11.14 -10.22
CA GLU A 129 13.31 -11.96 -9.01
C GLU A 129 12.72 -11.16 -7.84
N GLY A 130 11.94 -11.83 -7.00
CA GLY A 130 11.28 -11.20 -5.86
C GLY A 130 10.13 -10.25 -6.23
N LEU A 131 9.73 -10.17 -7.50
CA LEU A 131 8.66 -9.29 -7.97
C LEU A 131 7.72 -9.98 -8.97
N LEU A 132 6.42 -9.84 -8.72
CA LEU A 132 5.38 -10.13 -9.72
C LEU A 132 4.50 -8.90 -9.89
N THR A 133 4.15 -8.58 -11.13
CA THR A 133 3.14 -7.54 -11.42
C THR A 133 1.75 -8.01 -10.99
N TYR A 134 0.83 -7.07 -10.74
CA TYR A 134 -0.58 -7.41 -10.48
C TYR A 134 -1.20 -8.23 -11.62
N GLN A 135 -0.79 -7.98 -12.86
CA GLN A 135 -1.27 -8.72 -14.04
C GLN A 135 -0.82 -10.18 -14.01
N GLU A 136 0.42 -10.46 -13.63
CA GLU A 136 0.94 -11.82 -13.47
C GLU A 136 0.18 -12.58 -12.38
N ILE A 137 -0.06 -11.94 -11.23
CA ILE A 137 -0.83 -12.54 -10.14
C ILE A 137 -2.26 -12.83 -10.58
N CYS A 138 -2.91 -11.88 -11.27
CA CYS A 138 -4.23 -12.10 -11.85
C CYS A 138 -4.25 -13.30 -12.80
N HIS A 139 -3.23 -13.47 -13.64
CA HIS A 139 -3.15 -14.62 -14.54
C HIS A 139 -3.02 -15.94 -13.76
N LEU A 140 -2.14 -15.96 -12.75
CA LEU A 140 -1.89 -17.14 -11.92
C LEU A 140 -3.15 -17.55 -11.12
N LEU A 141 -3.87 -16.59 -10.55
CA LEU A 141 -5.14 -16.83 -9.85
C LEU A 141 -6.23 -17.34 -10.81
N LYS A 142 -6.42 -16.70 -11.96
CA LYS A 142 -7.44 -17.11 -12.96
C LYS A 142 -7.18 -18.50 -13.54
N SER A 143 -5.91 -18.88 -13.67
CA SER A 143 -5.53 -20.21 -14.14
C SER A 143 -5.74 -21.34 -13.11
N GLY A 144 -6.06 -20.99 -11.85
CA GLY A 144 -6.19 -21.96 -10.75
C GLY A 144 -4.86 -22.49 -10.22
N GLN A 145 -3.72 -22.00 -10.71
CA GLN A 145 -2.40 -22.41 -10.23
C GLN A 145 -2.08 -21.87 -8.83
N TRP A 146 -2.65 -20.72 -8.50
CA TRP A 146 -2.40 -20.01 -7.24
C TRP A 146 -3.69 -19.81 -6.46
N GLN A 147 -3.56 -19.75 -5.14
CA GLN A 147 -4.64 -19.49 -4.20
C GLN A 147 -4.47 -18.08 -3.62
N ARG A 148 -5.57 -17.31 -3.58
CA ARG A 148 -5.68 -16.06 -2.83
C ARG A 148 -6.11 -16.35 -1.39
N VAL A 149 -5.51 -15.65 -0.43
CA VAL A 149 -5.92 -15.64 0.98
C VAL A 149 -5.94 -14.20 1.48
N TRP A 150 -7.00 -13.81 2.19
CA TRP A 150 -7.13 -12.49 2.81
C TRP A 150 -6.48 -12.49 4.21
N LEU A 151 -5.74 -11.45 4.53
CA LEU A 151 -5.15 -11.23 5.85
C LEU A 151 -6.01 -10.23 6.64
N GLU A 152 -6.90 -10.74 7.50
CA GLU A 152 -7.86 -9.90 8.22
C GLU A 152 -7.20 -8.78 9.04
N GLU A 153 -6.13 -9.09 9.78
CA GLU A 153 -5.43 -8.09 10.60
C GLU A 153 -4.64 -7.06 9.77
N GLN A 154 -4.16 -7.44 8.58
CA GLN A 154 -3.36 -6.58 7.73
C GLN A 154 -4.20 -5.83 6.67
N GLN A 155 -5.47 -6.21 6.51
CA GLN A 155 -6.39 -5.75 5.48
C GLN A 155 -5.74 -5.76 4.09
N ALA A 156 -5.09 -6.88 3.75
CA ALA A 156 -4.36 -7.08 2.51
C ALA A 156 -4.42 -8.54 2.04
N PRO A 157 -4.39 -8.81 0.73
CA PRO A 157 -4.37 -10.16 0.21
C PRO A 157 -2.95 -10.71 0.10
N VAL A 158 -2.86 -12.03 0.08
CA VAL A 158 -1.68 -12.75 -0.35
C VAL A 158 -2.08 -13.78 -1.38
N ALA A 159 -1.17 -14.11 -2.27
CA ALA A 159 -1.35 -15.19 -3.22
C ALA A 159 -0.16 -16.15 -3.14
N PHE A 160 -0.42 -17.43 -3.26
CA PHE A 160 0.65 -18.42 -3.32
C PHE A 160 0.30 -19.61 -4.18
N GLY A 161 1.33 -20.23 -4.75
CA GLY A 161 1.18 -21.40 -5.60
C GLY A 161 2.49 -22.13 -5.79
N ASN A 162 2.42 -23.28 -6.46
CA ASN A 162 3.61 -24.03 -6.83
C ASN A 162 4.03 -23.62 -8.24
N VAL A 163 5.32 -23.40 -8.45
CA VAL A 163 5.89 -23.09 -9.77
C VAL A 163 6.67 -24.29 -10.31
N SER A 164 6.96 -24.28 -11.61
CA SER A 164 7.78 -25.31 -12.25
C SER A 164 9.07 -25.59 -11.45
N GLY A 165 9.32 -26.87 -11.16
CA GLY A 165 10.40 -27.29 -10.25
C GLY A 165 9.96 -27.55 -8.81
N GLY A 166 8.65 -27.54 -8.51
CA GLY A 166 8.11 -27.98 -7.23
C GLY A 166 8.19 -26.95 -6.10
N ARG A 167 8.65 -25.73 -6.41
CA ARG A 167 8.90 -24.67 -5.42
C ARG A 167 7.60 -23.94 -5.10
N TRP A 168 7.37 -23.67 -3.82
CA TRP A 168 6.24 -22.83 -3.41
C TRP A 168 6.66 -21.36 -3.43
N VAL A 169 5.85 -20.53 -4.06
CA VAL A 169 6.06 -19.07 -4.12
C VAL A 169 4.90 -18.41 -3.41
N TRP A 170 5.22 -17.41 -2.59
CA TRP A 170 4.27 -16.59 -1.85
C TRP A 170 4.45 -15.13 -2.26
N ALA A 171 3.36 -14.41 -2.45
CA ALA A 171 3.33 -13.03 -2.90
C ALA A 171 2.38 -12.22 -2.02
N GLY A 172 2.91 -11.18 -1.37
CA GLY A 172 2.08 -10.13 -0.76
C GLY A 172 1.88 -9.02 -1.78
N TYR A 173 0.63 -8.67 -2.07
CA TYR A 173 0.25 -7.81 -3.19
C TYR A 173 -1.02 -7.01 -2.85
N ASP A 174 -1.35 -5.99 -3.65
CA ASP A 174 -2.64 -5.31 -3.54
C ASP A 174 -3.63 -5.75 -4.61
N ASP A 175 -4.91 -5.82 -4.24
CA ASP A 175 -6.02 -5.94 -5.17
C ASP A 175 -7.13 -4.92 -4.89
N GLN A 176 -8.25 -5.03 -5.59
CA GLN A 176 -9.37 -4.11 -5.42
C GLN A 176 -9.85 -4.01 -3.96
N GLU A 177 -9.84 -5.12 -3.21
CA GLU A 177 -10.32 -5.14 -1.82
C GLU A 177 -9.38 -4.36 -0.90
N SER A 178 -8.06 -4.59 -0.99
CA SER A 178 -7.08 -3.86 -0.18
C SER A 178 -6.92 -2.40 -0.60
N LEU A 179 -7.06 -2.09 -1.88
CA LEU A 179 -7.06 -0.70 -2.34
C LEU A 179 -8.26 0.08 -1.79
N MET A 180 -9.45 -0.54 -1.75
CA MET A 180 -10.63 0.09 -1.13
C MET A 180 -10.43 0.28 0.39
N ALA A 181 -9.83 -0.68 1.08
CA ALA A 181 -9.48 -0.54 2.49
C ALA A 181 -8.49 0.61 2.72
N LYS A 182 -7.46 0.74 1.86
CA LYS A 182 -6.49 1.86 1.92
C LYS A 182 -7.13 3.21 1.64
N LEU A 183 -8.04 3.28 0.67
CA LEU A 183 -8.78 4.52 0.36
C LEU A 183 -9.60 5.01 1.56
N SER A 184 -10.14 4.08 2.37
CA SER A 184 -10.94 4.44 3.55
C SER A 184 -10.17 5.25 4.59
N ILE A 185 -8.84 5.09 4.67
CA ILE A 185 -7.99 5.84 5.62
C ILE A 185 -7.42 7.13 5.04
N THR A 186 -7.46 7.31 3.72
CA THR A 186 -7.00 8.52 3.02
C THR A 186 -8.12 9.49 2.71
N CYS A 187 -9.36 9.01 2.75
CA CYS A 187 -10.56 9.82 2.56
C CYS A 187 -10.76 10.78 3.75
N VAL A 188 -10.40 12.04 3.55
CA VAL A 188 -10.77 13.12 4.48
C VAL A 188 -12.23 13.50 4.20
N CYS A 189 -13.14 13.15 5.11
CA CYS A 189 -14.48 13.75 5.11
C CYS A 189 -14.35 15.24 5.44
N VAL A 190 -14.48 16.10 4.44
CA VAL A 190 -14.70 17.52 4.66
C VAL A 190 -16.19 17.70 4.96
N CYS A 191 -16.56 17.79 6.24
CA CYS A 191 -17.88 18.28 6.63
C CYS A 191 -17.78 19.81 6.75
N GLY A 192 -18.37 20.55 5.81
CA GLY A 192 -18.45 22.01 5.84
C GLY A 192 -19.47 22.53 4.84
N ASP A 193 -20.48 23.26 5.34
CA ASP A 193 -21.59 23.85 4.60
C ASP A 193 -21.17 25.09 3.78
N ASP A 194 -20.21 24.97 2.87
CA ASP A 194 -19.92 26.03 1.89
C ASP A 194 -20.07 25.48 0.46
N VAL A 195 -21.32 25.49 0.02
CA VAL A 195 -21.73 25.38 -1.38
C VAL A 195 -21.28 26.65 -2.09
N GLU A 196 -20.11 26.63 -2.73
CA GLU A 196 -19.77 27.36 -3.96
C GLU A 196 -18.24 27.45 -4.14
N HIS A 197 -17.58 26.35 -4.52
CA HIS A 197 -16.41 26.36 -5.42
C HIS A 197 -16.02 24.90 -5.73
N TRP A 198 -16.66 24.31 -6.74
CA TRP A 198 -16.19 23.07 -7.33
C TRP A 198 -14.83 23.31 -8.02
N LYS A 199 -13.73 22.97 -7.35
CA LYS A 199 -12.53 22.53 -8.07
C LYS A 199 -12.66 21.03 -8.28
N ARG A 200 -12.90 20.67 -9.54
CA ARG A 200 -12.86 19.30 -10.03
C ARG A 200 -11.49 18.67 -9.70
N ASP A 201 -11.59 17.41 -9.30
CA ASP A 201 -10.56 16.36 -9.30
C ASP A 201 -9.56 16.36 -8.14
N THR A 202 -9.93 15.73 -7.01
CA THR A 202 -9.11 14.77 -6.25
C THR A 202 -10.00 13.99 -5.25
N VAL A 203 -10.08 12.66 -5.43
CA VAL A 203 -10.68 11.62 -4.57
C VAL A 203 -12.16 11.83 -4.15
N LEU A 204 -13.07 11.33 -4.98
CA LEU A 204 -14.46 11.05 -4.57
C LEU A 204 -14.48 9.80 -3.69
N CYS A 205 -14.71 9.98 -2.39
CA CYS A 205 -15.08 8.89 -1.50
C CYS A 205 -16.51 8.46 -1.86
N ALA A 206 -16.66 7.26 -2.42
CA ALA A 206 -17.97 6.69 -2.74
C ALA A 206 -18.75 6.47 -1.44
N GLN A 207 -19.79 7.28 -1.20
CA GLN A 207 -20.79 6.96 -0.19
C GLN A 207 -21.56 5.73 -0.68
N SER A 208 -21.44 4.62 0.05
CA SER A 208 -22.38 3.51 -0.06
C SER A 208 -23.76 4.02 0.38
N GLY A 209 -24.62 4.32 -0.58
CA GLY A 209 -26.00 4.71 -0.31
C GLY A 209 -26.74 3.58 0.39
N THR A 210 -27.01 3.74 1.68
CA THR A 210 -28.08 3.00 2.35
C THR A 210 -29.40 3.56 1.84
N SER A 211 -30.18 2.74 1.16
CA SER A 211 -31.57 3.07 0.78
C SER A 211 -32.39 3.33 2.04
N ASP A 212 -32.67 4.60 2.31
CA ASP A 212 -33.58 5.03 3.36
C ASP A 212 -35.02 4.80 2.89
N THR A 213 -35.61 3.66 3.30
CA THR A 213 -37.06 3.45 3.22
C THR A 213 -37.69 3.92 4.52
N THR A 214 -37.93 5.21 4.63
CA THR A 214 -38.81 5.80 5.65
C THR A 214 -40.00 6.49 4.98
N GLY A 215 -40.96 5.67 4.52
CA GLY A 215 -42.30 6.13 4.18
C GLY A 215 -43.20 6.16 5.41
N GLY A 216 -43.30 7.32 6.07
CA GLY A 216 -44.45 7.71 6.89
C GLY A 216 -44.97 9.05 6.36
N HIS A 217 -46.26 9.40 6.37
CA HIS A 217 -47.37 8.93 7.21
C HIS A 217 -48.70 9.54 6.68
N VAL A 218 -49.82 8.87 6.95
CA VAL A 218 -51.22 9.36 7.17
C VAL A 218 -51.92 10.21 6.07
N THR A 219 -52.97 9.64 5.45
CA THR A 219 -54.39 9.73 5.86
C THR A 219 -55.16 8.51 5.35
#